data_AF-A0A352A3U3-F1
#
_entry.id   AF-A0A352A3U3-F1
#
_cell.length_a   1.000
_cell.length_b   1.000
_cell.length_c   1.000
_cell.angle_alpha   90.00
_cell.angle_beta   90.00
_cell.angle_gamma   90.00
#
_symmetry.space_group_name_H-M   'P 1'
#
loop_
_entity.id
_entity.type
_entity.pdbx_description
1 polymer ?
#
loop_
_entity_poly.entity_id
_entity_poly.type
_entity_poly.pdbx_seq_one_letter_code
_entity_poly.pdbx_strand_id
1 'polypeptide(L)'
;MKKNDIAIIGIAIRFPEANTLDEFWEGLVQGKDYIRTLPEQRKTDVENFYQYAYGHLPEKIPPAAYLDRIDLFDYKYFGISQKEAIYTE
;
A
#
# COMPACT_ATOMS: atom_id res chain seq x y z
N MET A 1 -9.54 -34.19 -9.66
CA MET A 1 -10.13 -33.07 -8.91
C MET A 1 -11.19 -33.62 -7.98
N LYS A 2 -11.10 -33.31 -6.68
CA LYS A 2 -12.24 -33.56 -5.79
C LYS A 2 -13.37 -32.61 -6.22
N LYS A 3 -14.61 -33.03 -6.01
CA LYS A 3 -15.82 -32.33 -6.50
C LYS A 3 -15.99 -30.88 -5.97
N ASN A 4 -15.12 -30.45 -5.05
CA ASN A 4 -15.16 -29.15 -4.37
C ASN A 4 -13.83 -28.36 -4.48
N ASP A 5 -12.95 -28.71 -5.42
CA ASP A 5 -11.73 -27.92 -5.64
C ASP A 5 -12.13 -26.54 -6.23
N ILE A 6 -11.56 -25.45 -5.69
CA ILE A 6 -11.79 -24.09 -6.17
C ILE A 6 -10.54 -23.61 -6.92
N ALA A 7 -10.69 -23.18 -8.17
CA ALA A 7 -9.60 -22.65 -8.97
C ALA A 7 -9.44 -21.14 -8.76
N ILE A 8 -8.19 -20.69 -8.66
CA ILE A 8 -7.83 -19.28 -8.77
C ILE A 8 -7.70 -18.97 -10.26
N ILE A 9 -8.64 -18.18 -10.81
CA ILE A 9 -8.70 -17.84 -12.24
C ILE A 9 -8.18 -16.43 -12.57
N GLY A 10 -7.75 -15.68 -11.58
CA GLY A 10 -7.21 -14.33 -11.75
C GLY A 10 -6.52 -13.82 -10.49
N ILE A 11 -5.55 -12.94 -10.68
CA ILE A 11 -4.83 -12.27 -9.60
C ILE A 11 -4.47 -10.84 -10.04
N ALA A 12 -4.56 -9.90 -9.12
CA ALA A 12 -4.03 -8.55 -9.27
C ALA A 12 -3.36 -8.18 -7.95
N ILE A 13 -2.19 -7.55 -8.03
CA ILE A 13 -1.42 -7.15 -6.86
C ILE A 13 -0.80 -5.78 -7.10
N ARG A 14 -0.51 -5.10 -6.00
CA ARG A 14 0.39 -3.95 -5.95
C ARG A 14 1.29 -4.13 -4.75
N PHE A 15 2.59 -4.11 -4.98
CA PHE A 15 3.63 -4.23 -3.97
C PHE A 15 4.51 -2.98 -3.96
N PRO A 16 5.30 -2.76 -2.90
CA PRO A 16 6.28 -1.68 -2.88
C PRO A 16 7.20 -1.78 -4.10
N GLU A 17 7.35 -0.68 -4.84
CA GLU A 17 8.14 -0.63 -6.08
C GLU A 17 7.72 -1.63 -7.19
N ALA A 18 6.52 -2.24 -7.09
CA ALA A 18 5.96 -3.16 -8.08
C ALA A 18 4.47 -2.89 -8.27
N ASN A 19 4.13 -2.14 -9.31
CA ASN A 19 2.77 -1.80 -9.68
C ASN A 19 2.09 -2.86 -10.55
N THR A 20 2.82 -3.89 -10.98
CA THR A 20 2.32 -5.00 -11.79
C THR A 20 2.80 -6.36 -11.26
N LEU A 21 2.15 -7.43 -11.73
CA LEU A 21 2.55 -8.80 -11.40
C LEU A 21 3.94 -9.13 -11.95
N ASP A 22 4.29 -8.61 -13.14
CA ASP A 22 5.58 -8.84 -13.77
C ASP A 22 6.71 -8.16 -12.98
N GLU A 23 6.52 -6.90 -12.57
CA GLU A 23 7.50 -6.18 -11.72
C GLU A 23 7.70 -6.87 -10.37
N PHE A 24 6.62 -7.39 -9.79
CA PHE A 24 6.70 -8.16 -8.55
C PHE A 24 7.47 -9.46 -8.74
N TRP A 25 7.15 -10.21 -9.81
CA TRP A 25 7.82 -11.47 -10.12
C TRP A 25 9.32 -11.26 -10.38
N GLU A 26 9.68 -10.23 -11.14
CA GLU A 26 11.08 -9.88 -11.40
C GLU A 26 11.83 -9.60 -10.09
N GLY A 27 11.26 -8.80 -9.19
CA GLY A 27 11.91 -8.50 -7.92
C GLY A 27 12.04 -9.72 -7.01
N LEU A 28 11.07 -10.65 -7.02
CA LEU A 28 11.21 -11.93 -6.32
C LEU A 28 12.37 -12.75 -6.88
N VAL A 29 12.46 -12.88 -8.21
CA VAL A 29 13.54 -13.62 -8.89
C VAL A 29 14.91 -13.01 -8.57
N GLN A 30 14.98 -11.68 -8.47
CA GLN A 30 16.21 -10.95 -8.13
C GLN A 30 16.53 -10.97 -6.62
N GLY A 31 15.63 -11.47 -5.77
CA GLY A 31 15.80 -11.41 -4.32
C GLY A 31 15.82 -9.97 -3.78
N LYS A 32 15.05 -9.08 -4.40
CA LYS A 32 15.03 -7.65 -4.08
C LYS A 32 14.52 -7.42 -2.64
N ASP A 33 15.26 -6.64 -1.86
CA ASP A 33 14.81 -6.11 -0.58
C ASP A 33 14.01 -4.82 -0.80
N TYR A 34 12.76 -4.82 -0.32
CA TYR A 34 11.83 -3.69 -0.45
C TYR A 34 11.71 -2.87 0.83
N ILE A 35 12.43 -3.24 1.89
CA ILE A 35 12.43 -2.52 3.15
C ILE A 35 13.18 -1.19 2.96
N ARG A 36 12.48 -0.10 3.25
CA ARG A 36 13.00 1.26 3.12
C ARG A 36 12.54 2.13 4.27
N THR A 37 13.18 3.29 4.42
CA THR A 37 12.74 4.31 5.38
C THR A 37 11.39 4.88 4.96
N LEU A 38 10.67 5.47 5.92
CA LEU A 38 9.40 6.14 5.65
C LEU A 38 9.56 7.16 4.50
N PRO A 39 8.71 7.11 3.46
CA PRO A 39 8.71 8.13 2.42
C PRO A 39 8.38 9.50 3.00
N GLU A 40 9.13 10.53 2.63
CA GLU A 40 8.96 11.89 3.20
C GLU A 40 7.55 12.45 3.02
N GLN A 41 6.89 12.12 1.91
CA GLN A 41 5.50 12.52 1.65
C GLN A 41 4.50 11.99 2.70
N ARG A 42 4.83 10.91 3.42
CA ARG A 42 3.99 10.31 4.47
C ARG A 42 4.38 10.72 5.87
N LYS A 43 5.46 11.48 6.04
CA LYS A 43 6.03 11.80 7.36
C LYS A 43 5.02 12.50 8.26
N THR A 44 4.40 13.57 7.76
CA THR A 44 3.39 14.34 8.49
C THR A 44 2.18 13.49 8.88
N ASP A 45 1.70 12.62 7.98
CA ASP A 45 0.53 11.76 8.25
C ASP A 45 0.82 10.76 9.37
N VAL A 46 2.00 10.14 9.33
CA VAL A 46 2.42 9.19 10.35
C VAL A 46 2.65 9.90 11.69
N GLU A 47 3.30 11.05 11.69
CA GLU A 47 3.49 11.86 12.90
C GLU A 47 2.14 12.25 13.53
N ASN A 48 1.19 12.73 12.71
CA ASN A 48 -0.16 13.06 13.16
C ASN A 48 -0.89 11.83 13.72
N PHE A 49 -0.76 10.67 13.07
CA PHE A 49 -1.34 9.42 13.56
C PHE A 49 -0.77 9.05 14.94
N TYR A 50 0.56 9.10 15.11
CA TYR A 50 1.18 8.77 16.40
C TYR A 50 0.77 9.76 17.50
N GLN A 51 0.76 11.05 17.18
CA GLN A 51 0.32 12.09 18.10
C GLN A 51 -1.14 11.90 18.51
N TYR A 52 -2.02 11.50 17.59
CA TYR A 52 -3.44 11.24 17.86
C TYR A 52 -3.66 9.95 18.66
N ALA A 53 -3.04 8.84 18.24
CA ALA A 53 -3.27 7.52 18.81
C ALA A 53 -2.55 7.29 20.15
N TYR A 54 -1.37 7.90 20.34
CA TYR A 54 -0.50 7.64 21.48
C TYR A 54 -0.11 8.90 22.27
N GLY A 55 -0.39 10.10 21.76
CA GLY A 55 -0.08 11.37 22.44
C GLY A 55 1.39 11.79 22.36
N HIS A 56 2.25 11.02 21.68
CA HIS A 56 3.66 11.34 21.47
C HIS A 56 4.18 10.68 20.19
N LEU A 57 5.30 11.19 19.67
CA LEU A 57 6.03 10.57 18.57
C LEU A 57 6.94 9.43 19.09
N PRO A 58 7.17 8.39 18.28
CA PRO A 58 8.22 7.42 18.57
C PRO A 58 9.60 8.06 18.36
N GLU A 59 10.63 7.54 19.02
CA GLU A 59 12.02 7.99 18.79
C GLU A 59 12.47 7.75 17.35
N LYS A 60 12.00 6.65 16.74
CA LYS A 60 12.25 6.33 15.33
C LYS A 60 11.10 5.53 14.76
N ILE A 61 10.70 5.87 13.53
CA ILE A 61 9.76 5.07 12.74
C ILE A 61 10.55 3.92 12.10
N PRO A 62 10.18 2.64 12.34
CA PRO A 62 10.91 1.51 11.79
C PRO A 62 10.80 1.48 10.26
N PRO A 63 11.87 1.06 9.55
CA PRO A 63 11.79 0.87 8.11
C PRO A 63 10.81 -0.25 7.78
N ALA A 64 10.12 -0.11 6.66
CA ALA A 64 9.11 -1.05 6.19
C ALA A 64 9.00 -1.00 4.66
N ALA A 65 8.21 -1.92 4.10
CA ALA A 65 7.93 -1.95 2.67
C ALA A 65 6.67 -1.10 2.39
N TYR A 66 6.85 0.19 2.12
CA TYR A 66 5.75 1.13 1.92
C TYR A 66 5.22 1.08 0.49
N LEU A 67 3.89 1.03 0.32
CA LEU A 67 3.26 1.33 -0.97
C LEU A 67 3.41 2.82 -1.30
N ASP A 68 3.63 3.11 -2.58
CA ASP A 68 3.64 4.48 -3.11
C ASP A 68 2.22 4.96 -3.40
N ARG A 69 1.97 6.27 -3.32
CA ARG A 69 0.74 6.90 -3.84
C ARG A 69 -0.54 6.21 -3.36
N ILE A 70 -0.65 6.01 -2.05
CA ILE A 70 -1.81 5.36 -1.42
C ILE A 70 -3.03 6.28 -1.35
N ASP A 71 -2.82 7.57 -1.58
CA ASP A 71 -3.79 8.65 -1.59
C ASP A 71 -4.44 8.87 -2.97
N LEU A 72 -4.01 8.14 -4.00
CA LEU A 72 -4.57 8.24 -5.34
C LEU A 72 -5.75 7.28 -5.53
N PHE A 73 -6.88 7.84 -5.95
CA PHE A 73 -8.09 7.09 -6.25
C PHE A 73 -8.85 7.69 -7.45
N ASP A 74 -9.29 6.86 -8.38
CA ASP A 74 -10.08 7.29 -9.54
C ASP A 74 -11.56 7.39 -9.19
N TYR A 75 -11.91 8.42 -8.41
CA TYR A 75 -13.28 8.64 -7.94
C TYR A 75 -14.30 8.77 -9.07
N LYS A 76 -13.88 9.27 -10.25
CA LYS A 76 -14.77 9.43 -11.41
C LYS A 76 -15.13 8.08 -11.99
N TYR A 77 -14.16 7.18 -12.13
CA TYR A 77 -14.41 5.81 -12.60
C TYR A 77 -15.41 5.08 -11.71
N PHE A 78 -15.29 5.24 -10.38
CA PHE A 78 -16.18 4.61 -9.42
C PHE A 78 -17.48 5.38 -9.16
N GLY A 79 -17.71 6.52 -9.83
CA GLY A 79 -18.95 7.27 -9.73
C GLY A 79 -19.21 7.96 -8.39
N ILE A 80 -18.18 8.15 -7.56
CA ILE A 80 -18.30 8.84 -6.27
C ILE A 80 -17.78 10.27 -6.36
N SER A 81 -18.21 11.13 -5.44
CA SER A 81 -17.73 12.51 -5.42
C SER A 81 -16.29 12.56 -4.90
N GLN A 82 -15.53 13.60 -5.29
CA GLN A 82 -14.20 13.83 -4.73
C GLN A 82 -14.23 13.97 -3.20
N LYS A 83 -15.29 14.60 -2.66
CA LYS A 83 -15.48 14.73 -1.20
C LYS A 83 -15.59 13.37 -0.53
N GLU A 84 -16.34 12.45 -1.13
CA GLU A 84 -16.51 11.08 -0.62
C GLU A 84 -15.21 10.29 -0.69
N ALA A 85 -14.49 10.39 -1.80
CA ALA A 85 -13.20 9.72 -1.98
C ALA A 85 -12.16 10.11 -0.91
N ILE A 86 -12.13 11.37 -0.48
CA ILE A 86 -11.20 11.86 0.55
C ILE A 86 -11.46 11.23 1.94
N TYR A 87 -12.68 10.77 2.21
CA TYR A 87 -13.05 10.14 3.49
C TYR A 87 -13.17 8.61 3.39
N THR A 88 -12.86 8.02 2.24
CA THR A 88 -12.89 6.56 2.05
C THR A 88 -11.58 5.97 2.53
N GLU A 89 -11.63 4.93 3.36
CA GLU A 89 -10.46 4.14 3.80
C GLU A 89 -9.99 3.13 2.74
#